data_AF-A0A2G8KYN2-F1
#
_entry.id   AF-A0A2G8KYN2-F1
#
_cell.length_a   1.000
_cell.length_b   1.000
_cell.length_c   1.000
_cell.angle_alpha   90.00
_cell.angle_beta   90.00
_cell.angle_gamma   90.00
#
_symmetry.space_group_name_H-M   'P 1'
#
loop_
_entity.id
_entity.type
_entity.pdbx_description
1 polymer ?
#
loop_
_entity_poly.entity_id
_entity_poly.type
_entity_poly.pdbx_seq_one_letter_code
_entity_poly.pdbx_strand_id
1 'polypeptide(L)'
;MSQFVRNGQHLEETKKKTGGNWKNQHKEFVRAVRDARKVQAHIAKGGKVSDLPPPAPSENPDYKQCPYCKRRFSPTAADRHIPHCKDTKNRPKPPPNRPPNRKR
;
A
#
# COMPACT_ATOMS: atom_id res chain seq x y z
N MET A 1 21.58 19.06 28.13
CA MET A 1 20.66 18.63 27.05
C MET A 1 21.49 17.97 25.95
N SER A 2 21.02 16.83 25.45
CA SER A 2 21.79 15.77 24.79
C SER A 2 22.48 16.17 23.47
N GLN A 3 23.74 15.76 23.37
CA GLN A 3 24.52 15.66 22.15
C GLN A 3 23.82 14.71 21.17
N PHE A 4 23.24 15.21 20.08
CA PHE A 4 22.75 14.33 19.02
C PHE A 4 22.75 14.95 17.63
N VAL A 5 23.89 15.46 17.17
CA VAL A 5 24.16 15.60 15.73
C VAL A 5 25.68 15.48 15.51
N ARG A 6 26.23 14.27 15.56
CA ARG A 6 27.67 14.06 15.28
C ARG A 6 28.01 13.09 14.16
N ASN A 7 27.06 12.32 13.64
CA ASN A 7 27.40 11.30 12.65
C ASN A 7 26.69 11.62 11.33
N GLY A 8 27.49 11.97 10.31
CA GLY A 8 27.11 12.30 8.94
C GLY A 8 26.46 11.15 8.15
N GLN A 9 25.46 10.50 8.73
CA GLN A 9 24.66 9.43 8.12
C GLN A 9 23.66 9.95 7.06
N HIS A 10 23.62 11.27 6.82
CA HIS A 10 22.83 11.83 5.72
C HIS A 10 23.56 11.78 4.36
N LEU A 11 24.83 11.35 4.33
CA LEU A 11 25.60 11.18 3.10
C LEU A 11 25.66 9.71 2.63
N GLU A 12 24.79 8.84 3.14
CA GLU A 12 24.59 7.54 2.49
C GLU A 12 23.75 7.77 1.23
N GLU A 13 24.47 7.85 0.11
CA GLU A 13 23.95 7.94 -1.25
C GLU A 13 22.71 7.06 -1.39
N THR A 14 21.55 7.69 -1.59
CA THR A 14 20.36 6.95 -1.99
C THR A 14 20.69 6.29 -3.33
N LYS A 15 21.09 5.01 -3.31
CA LYS A 15 21.38 4.23 -4.50
C LYS A 15 20.20 4.39 -5.45
N LYS A 16 20.36 5.28 -6.45
CA LYS A 16 19.31 5.55 -7.44
C LYS A 16 18.99 4.22 -8.08
N LYS A 17 17.73 3.79 -7.95
CA LYS A 17 17.26 2.56 -8.58
C LYS A 17 17.27 2.79 -10.09
N THR A 18 18.37 2.45 -10.72
CA THR A 18 18.50 2.47 -12.18
C THR A 18 17.58 1.40 -12.75
N GLY A 19 16.54 1.83 -13.46
CA GLY A 19 15.57 0.96 -14.14
C GLY A 19 14.20 0.92 -13.48
N GLY A 20 13.52 2.07 -13.39
CA GLY A 20 12.09 2.08 -13.05
C GLY A 20 11.29 1.34 -14.12
N ASN A 21 10.38 0.46 -13.71
CA ASN A 21 9.42 -0.26 -14.57
C ASN A 21 8.35 0.68 -15.18
N TRP A 22 8.74 1.87 -15.61
CA TRP A 22 7.85 2.94 -16.05
C TRP A 22 6.95 2.49 -17.18
N LYS A 23 7.45 1.66 -18.11
CA LYS A 23 6.65 1.11 -19.22
C LYS A 23 5.48 0.28 -18.69
N ASN A 24 5.72 -0.54 -17.66
CA ASN A 24 4.69 -1.38 -17.06
C ASN A 24 3.73 -0.53 -16.23
N GLN A 25 4.25 0.37 -15.38
CA GLN A 25 3.45 1.30 -14.58
C GLN A 25 2.56 2.20 -15.46
N HIS A 26 3.11 2.68 -16.58
CA HIS A 26 2.37 3.47 -17.56
C HIS A 26 1.27 2.66 -18.25
N LYS A 27 1.58 1.43 -18.72
CA LYS A 27 0.58 0.54 -19.32
C LYS A 27 -0.56 0.24 -18.36
N GLU A 28 -0.23 -0.01 -17.10
CA GLU A 28 -1.18 -0.24 -16.03
C GLU A 28 -2.06 0.98 -15.77
N PHE A 29 -1.46 2.16 -15.67
CA PHE A 29 -2.18 3.42 -15.53
C PHE A 29 -3.14 3.68 -16.69
N VAL A 30 -2.68 3.54 -17.94
CA VAL A 30 -3.52 3.73 -19.12
C VAL A 30 -4.66 2.71 -19.16
N ARG A 31 -4.42 1.46 -18.76
CA ARG A 31 -5.46 0.44 -18.63
C ARG A 31 -6.51 0.86 -17.60
N ALA A 32 -6.10 1.28 -16.41
CA ALA A 32 -7.00 1.74 -15.34
C ALA A 32 -7.88 2.91 -15.80
N VAL A 33 -7.30 3.90 -16.49
CA VAL A 33 -8.06 5.03 -17.05
C VAL A 33 -9.09 4.58 -18.09
N ARG A 34 -8.72 3.66 -18.98
CA ARG A 34 -9.65 3.12 -19.99
C ARG A 34 -10.81 2.36 -19.34
N ASP A 35 -10.52 1.54 -18.34
CA ASP A 35 -11.54 0.75 -17.65
C ASP A 35 -12.49 1.66 -16.84
N ALA A 36 -11.96 2.71 -16.19
CA ALA A 36 -12.78 3.72 -15.52
C ALA A 36 -13.74 4.42 -16.51
N ARG A 37 -13.26 4.78 -17.71
CA ARG A 37 -14.12 5.38 -18.75
C ARG A 37 -15.22 4.43 -19.22
N LYS A 38 -14.93 3.13 -19.37
CA LYS A 38 -15.95 2.13 -19.70
C LYS A 38 -17.03 2.08 -18.62
N VAL A 39 -16.63 1.99 -17.36
CA VAL A 39 -17.57 1.97 -16.22
C VAL A 39 -18.46 3.21 -16.26
N GLN A 40 -17.88 4.40 -16.44
CA GLN A 40 -18.64 5.64 -16.53
C GLN A 40 -19.62 5.65 -17.71
N ALA A 41 -19.22 5.16 -18.88
CA ALA A 41 -20.11 5.02 -20.04
C ALA A 41 -21.24 4.01 -19.82
N HIS A 42 -20.98 2.92 -19.09
CA HIS A 42 -22.00 1.93 -18.72
C HIS A 42 -23.02 2.52 -17.74
N ILE A 43 -22.57 3.28 -16.75
CA ILE A 43 -23.46 4.02 -15.84
C ILE A 43 -24.31 5.03 -16.61
N ALA A 44 -23.71 5.79 -17.54
CA ALA A 44 -24.42 6.78 -18.34
C ALA A 44 -25.52 6.18 -19.24
N LYS A 45 -25.37 4.91 -19.68
CA LYS A 45 -26.37 4.16 -20.43
C LYS A 45 -27.49 3.56 -19.54
N GLY A 46 -27.50 3.85 -18.24
CA GLY A 46 -28.47 3.33 -17.28
C GLY A 46 -28.14 1.93 -16.73
N GLY A 47 -26.94 1.40 -17.02
CA GLY A 47 -26.47 0.12 -16.48
C GLY A 47 -25.96 0.26 -15.04
N LYS A 48 -26.03 -0.82 -14.26
CA LYS A 48 -25.52 -0.85 -12.89
C LYS A 48 -24.04 -1.23 -12.87
N VAL A 49 -23.28 -0.67 -11.93
CA VAL A 49 -21.84 -0.98 -11.77
C VAL A 49 -21.60 -2.47 -11.48
N SER A 50 -22.59 -3.14 -10.86
CA SER A 50 -22.56 -4.56 -10.52
C SER A 50 -22.53 -5.50 -11.73
N ASP A 51 -22.94 -5.03 -12.90
CA ASP A 51 -23.00 -5.86 -14.13
C ASP A 51 -21.63 -5.92 -14.85
N LEU A 52 -20.65 -5.12 -14.43
CA LEU A 52 -19.32 -5.11 -15.04
C LEU A 52 -18.38 -6.10 -14.34
N PRO A 53 -17.53 -6.82 -15.09
CA PRO A 53 -16.52 -7.67 -14.50
C PRO A 53 -15.54 -6.84 -13.66
N PRO A 54 -15.11 -7.34 -12.49
CA PRO A 54 -14.19 -6.63 -11.62
C PRO A 54 -12.87 -6.36 -12.36
N PRO A 55 -12.28 -5.15 -12.21
CA PRO A 55 -11.01 -4.83 -12.84
C PRO A 55 -9.91 -5.77 -12.34
N ALA A 56 -8.95 -6.10 -13.20
CA ALA A 56 -7.86 -6.99 -12.82
C ALA A 56 -7.03 -6.39 -11.67
N PRO A 57 -6.56 -7.22 -10.72
CA PRO A 57 -5.70 -6.75 -9.63
C PRO A 57 -4.40 -6.13 -10.18
N SER A 58 -3.99 -5.03 -9.58
CA SER A 58 -2.70 -4.39 -9.84
C SER A 58 -1.56 -5.19 -9.18
N GLU A 59 -0.78 -5.90 -9.98
CA GLU A 59 0.41 -6.58 -9.50
C GLU A 59 1.58 -5.60 -9.46
N ASN A 60 1.89 -5.08 -8.27
CA ASN A 60 3.03 -4.21 -8.05
C ASN A 60 4.28 -5.08 -7.79
N PRO A 61 5.21 -5.21 -8.76
CA PRO A 61 6.34 -6.14 -8.66
C PRO A 61 7.38 -5.75 -7.60
N ASP A 62 7.38 -4.49 -7.16
CA ASP A 62 8.31 -3.98 -6.15
C ASP A 62 7.97 -4.40 -4.71
N TYR A 63 6.80 -5.02 -4.50
CA TYR A 63 6.31 -5.34 -3.16
C TYR A 63 6.81 -6.71 -2.70
N LYS A 64 7.42 -6.75 -1.51
CA LYS A 64 7.83 -7.99 -0.84
C LYS A 64 6.73 -8.47 0.09
N GLN A 65 6.46 -9.78 0.08
CA GLN A 65 5.51 -10.41 1.00
C GLN A 65 6.19 -10.75 2.33
N CYS A 66 5.59 -10.38 3.46
CA CYS A 66 6.08 -10.76 4.78
C CYS A 66 5.80 -12.26 5.05
N PRO A 67 6.81 -13.05 5.49
CA PRO A 67 6.63 -14.48 5.76
C PRO A 67 5.73 -14.77 6.98
N TYR A 68 5.59 -13.82 7.92
CA TYR A 68 4.84 -14.02 9.16
C TYR A 68 3.35 -13.65 9.04
N CYS A 69 3.05 -12.48 8.46
CA CYS A 69 1.67 -11.98 8.37
C CYS A 69 1.08 -11.97 6.94
N LYS A 70 1.84 -12.43 5.94
CA LYS A 70 1.43 -12.51 4.52
C LYS A 70 1.04 -11.17 3.85
N ARG A 71 1.14 -10.03 4.55
CA ARG A 71 0.94 -8.69 3.98
C ARG A 71 2.09 -8.32 3.02
N ARG A 72 1.79 -7.55 1.98
CA ARG A 72 2.74 -7.06 0.96
C ARG A 72 3.17 -5.62 1.28
N PHE A 73 4.47 -5.34 1.22
CA PHE A 73 5.04 -4.02 1.54
C PHE A 73 6.07 -3.59 0.51
N SER A 74 6.27 -2.28 0.34
CA SER A 74 7.43 -1.77 -0.40
C SER A 74 8.75 -2.19 0.29
N PRO A 75 9.90 -2.22 -0.40
CA PRO A 75 11.14 -2.75 0.18
C PRO A 75 11.54 -2.05 1.49
N THR A 76 11.47 -0.72 1.54
CA THR A 76 11.79 0.08 2.73
C THR A 76 10.80 -0.12 3.87
N ALA A 77 9.54 -0.40 3.56
CA ALA A 77 8.55 -0.75 4.57
C ALA A 77 8.75 -2.20 5.05
N ALA A 78 9.11 -3.13 4.15
CA ALA A 78 9.41 -4.51 4.49
C ALA A 78 10.59 -4.63 5.46
N ASP A 79 11.66 -3.87 5.23
CA ASP A 79 12.86 -3.89 6.07
C ASP A 79 12.57 -3.48 7.52
N ARG A 80 11.68 -2.50 7.72
CA ARG A 80 11.20 -2.11 9.07
C ARG A 80 10.12 -3.05 9.61
N HIS A 81 9.31 -3.62 8.74
CA HIS A 81 8.16 -4.43 9.12
C HIS A 81 8.56 -5.84 9.59
N ILE A 82 9.42 -6.53 8.85
CA ILE A 82 9.83 -7.91 9.11
C ILE A 82 10.31 -8.15 10.55
N PRO A 83 11.23 -7.34 11.14
CA PRO A 83 11.71 -7.58 12.49
C PRO A 83 10.58 -7.47 13.54
N HIS A 84 9.75 -6.44 13.46
CA HIS A 84 8.62 -6.29 14.41
C HIS A 84 7.54 -7.35 14.19
N CYS A 85 7.29 -7.73 12.95
CA CYS A 85 6.26 -8.69 12.58
C CYS A 85 6.61 -10.12 12.99
N LYS A 86 7.90 -10.46 13.04
CA LYS A 86 8.39 -11.76 13.54
C LYS A 86 7.86 -12.05 14.95
N ASP A 87 7.96 -11.08 15.85
CA ASP A 87 7.58 -11.25 17.26
C ASP A 87 6.11 -10.91 17.51
N THR A 88 5.49 -10.13 16.62
CA THR A 88 4.08 -9.74 16.72
C THR A 88 3.17 -10.82 16.12
N LYS A 89 2.83 -11.84 16.90
CA LYS A 89 1.76 -12.79 16.55
C LYS A 89 0.42 -12.06 16.67
N ASN A 90 -0.30 -11.92 15.56
CA ASN A 90 -1.60 -11.24 15.40
C ASN A 90 -2.48 -11.28 16.66
N ARG A 91 -2.30 -10.30 17.56
CA ARG A 91 -3.09 -10.12 18.77
C ARG A 91 -3.89 -8.84 18.55
N PRO A 92 -5.07 -8.91 17.92
CA PRO A 92 -5.92 -7.73 17.80
C PRO A 92 -6.11 -7.17 19.21
N LYS A 93 -5.80 -5.88 19.39
CA LYS A 93 -6.09 -5.22 20.66
C LYS A 93 -7.61 -5.37 20.89
N PRO A 94 -8.06 -5.76 22.10
CA PRO A 94 -9.48 -5.78 22.37
C PRO A 94 -10.05 -4.40 22.04
N PRO A 95 -11.28 -4.33 21.49
CA PRO A 95 -11.91 -3.05 21.20
C PRO A 95 -11.85 -2.19 22.48
N PRO A 96 -11.45 -0.91 22.38
CA PRO A 96 -11.43 -0.05 23.54
C PRO A 96 -12.83 -0.03 24.15
N ASN A 97 -12.92 -0.25 25.47
CA ASN A 97 -14.16 -0.08 26.20
C ASN A 97 -14.49 1.41 26.21
N ARG A 98 -15.16 1.89 25.16
CA ARG A 98 -15.62 3.27 25.08
C ARG A 98 -16.87 3.36 25.95
N PRO A 99 -16.83 4.07 27.10
CA PRO A 99 -18.04 4.27 27.88
C PRO A 99 -19.09 4.95 26.98
N PRO A 100 -20.38 4.60 27.13
CA PRO A 100 -21.44 5.21 26.32
C PRO A 100 -21.39 6.72 26.50
N ASN A 101 -21.42 7.43 25.37
CA ASN A 101 -21.41 8.88 25.32
C ASN A 101 -22.69 9.40 26.00
N ARG A 102 -22.61 9.74 27.28
CA ARG A 102 -23.69 10.44 28.00
C ARG A 102 -23.72 11.87 27.49
N LYS A 103 -24.55 12.12 26.48
CA LYS A 103 -24.89 13.47 26.03
C LYS A 103 -25.38 14.26 27.26
N ARG A 104 -24.72 15.39 27.51
CA ARG A 104 -25.13 16.41 28.48
C ARG A 104 -26.21 17.29 27.86
#